data_AF-A0AAX1WS08-F1
#
_entry.id   AF-A0AAX1WS08-F1
#
_cell.length_a   1.000
_cell.length_b   1.000
_cell.length_c   1.000
_cell.angle_alpha   90.00
_cell.angle_beta   90.00
_cell.angle_gamma   90.00
#
_symmetry.space_group_name_H-M   'P 1'
#
loop_
_entity.id
_entity.type
_entity.pdbx_description
1 polymer ?
#
loop_
_entity_poly.entity_id
_entity_poly.type
_entity_poly.pdbx_seq_one_letter_code
_entity_poly.pdbx_strand_id
1 'polypeptide(L)'
;MLARMGLFIDSFWRAVGYCLMPRVIALSLLPLVLITVVALGGGYLFWTTAVTWTQTALESSTWLGLLWGWLHNFGVDNLPVALAPLLVLMGATPLIVIVCVLAVAVLMAPAIVTLVAQRRFAQLQRKRGGSFLASVLWSLGSTIAALIALVLSMPLWLVPPLVLILPPLIWGWLTYRVMAFDALAEHASKPERQEIFKRHQLSLLSIGVLSGFLGAAPGIVWASGVVFAAAFLVLVPIAIWIYTLVFAFSSLWFTHFCLTALQQLREQRGERPPGDTPATAAPATPAPSLPSSSQLQDNP
;
A
#
# COMPACT_ATOMS: atom_id res chain seq x y z
N MET A 1 7.90 -17.42 -19.86
CA MET A 1 8.03 -15.96 -19.68
C MET A 1 6.78 -15.19 -20.13
N LEU A 2 6.22 -15.47 -21.31
CA LEU A 2 5.04 -14.77 -21.87
C LEU A 2 3.80 -14.75 -20.94
N ALA A 3 3.41 -15.88 -20.35
CA ALA A 3 2.28 -15.93 -19.41
C ALA A 3 2.49 -15.06 -18.15
N ARG A 4 3.73 -14.91 -17.70
CA ARG A 4 4.08 -14.07 -16.53
C ARG A 4 4.01 -12.57 -16.87
N MET A 5 4.41 -12.21 -18.08
CA MET A 5 4.33 -10.84 -18.59
C MET A 5 2.86 -10.43 -18.85
N GLY A 6 2.04 -11.35 -19.36
CA GLY A 6 0.60 -11.14 -19.52
C GLY A 6 -0.11 -10.82 -18.20
N LEU A 7 0.20 -11.56 -17.13
CA LEU A 7 -0.39 -11.31 -15.80
C LEU A 7 0.01 -9.94 -15.24
N PHE A 8 1.27 -9.55 -15.38
CA PHE A 8 1.77 -8.25 -14.91
C PHE A 8 1.11 -7.07 -15.64
N ILE A 9 0.98 -7.15 -16.96
CA ILE A 9 0.39 -6.09 -17.79
C ILE A 9 -1.13 -6.03 -17.60
N ASP A 10 -1.82 -7.17 -17.52
CA ASP A 10 -3.26 -7.24 -17.24
C ASP A 10 -3.59 -6.65 -15.86
N SER A 11 -2.80 -6.96 -14.83
CA SER A 11 -3.01 -6.40 -13.50
C SER A 11 -2.76 -4.90 -13.43
N PHE A 12 -1.77 -4.39 -14.19
CA PHE A 12 -1.47 -2.96 -14.29
C PHE A 12 -2.65 -2.18 -14.88
N TRP A 13 -3.11 -2.55 -16.08
CA TRP A 13 -4.19 -1.83 -16.76
C TRP A 13 -5.51 -1.87 -15.98
N ARG A 14 -5.77 -2.98 -15.28
CA ARG A 14 -6.94 -3.07 -14.40
C ARG A 14 -6.82 -2.15 -13.19
N ALA A 15 -5.65 -2.06 -12.58
CA ALA A 15 -5.42 -1.12 -11.48
C ALA A 15 -5.66 0.33 -11.95
N VAL A 16 -5.15 0.70 -13.13
CA VAL A 16 -5.42 2.01 -13.74
C VAL A 16 -6.92 2.24 -13.93
N GLY A 17 -7.64 1.27 -14.51
CA GLY A 17 -9.09 1.38 -14.71
C GLY A 17 -9.88 1.51 -13.39
N TYR A 18 -9.46 0.81 -12.34
CA TYR A 18 -10.09 0.90 -11.02
C TYR A 18 -9.79 2.22 -10.30
N CYS A 19 -8.64 2.85 -10.53
CA CYS A 19 -8.33 4.18 -10.00
C CYS A 19 -9.31 5.25 -10.48
N LEU A 20 -9.91 5.09 -11.68
CA LEU A 20 -10.90 6.00 -12.23
C LEU A 20 -12.31 5.75 -11.69
N MET A 21 -12.53 4.73 -10.86
CA MET A 21 -13.84 4.47 -10.28
C MET A 21 -14.21 5.57 -9.27
N PRO A 22 -15.47 6.06 -9.27
CA PRO A 22 -15.92 7.10 -8.34
C PRO A 22 -15.68 6.75 -6.86
N ARG A 23 -15.83 5.47 -6.50
CA ARG A 23 -15.56 5.00 -5.13
C ARG A 23 -14.09 5.12 -4.73
N VAL A 24 -13.17 4.79 -5.64
CA VAL A 24 -11.72 4.88 -5.37
C VAL A 24 -11.28 6.33 -5.33
N ILE A 25 -11.80 7.17 -6.23
CA ILE A 25 -11.58 8.62 -6.21
C ILE A 25 -12.10 9.21 -4.89
N ALA A 26 -13.31 8.87 -4.46
CA ALA A 26 -13.85 9.33 -3.18
C ALA A 26 -12.99 8.87 -1.99
N LEU A 27 -12.56 7.60 -1.97
CA LEU A 27 -11.64 7.08 -0.96
C LEU A 27 -10.28 7.81 -0.96
N SER A 28 -9.79 8.24 -2.13
CA SER A 28 -8.53 9.00 -2.23
C SER A 28 -8.64 10.42 -1.69
N LEU A 29 -9.85 10.97 -1.53
CA LEU A 29 -10.05 12.27 -0.88
C LEU A 29 -10.07 12.17 0.65
N LEU A 30 -10.25 10.99 1.22
CA LEU A 30 -10.23 10.73 2.66
C LEU A 30 -9.00 11.34 3.37
N PRO A 31 -7.76 11.14 2.91
CA PRO A 31 -6.57 11.76 3.51
C PRO A 31 -6.63 13.28 3.55
N LEU A 32 -7.19 13.93 2.51
CA LEU A 32 -7.36 15.37 2.50
C LEU A 32 -8.38 15.84 3.53
N VAL A 33 -9.50 15.14 3.65
CA VAL A 33 -10.50 15.42 4.68
C VAL A 33 -9.88 15.23 6.07
N LEU A 34 -9.17 14.13 6.27
CA LEU A 34 -8.57 13.79 7.55
C LEU A 34 -7.49 14.80 7.95
N ILE A 35 -6.56 15.15 7.06
CA ILE A 35 -5.51 16.12 7.37
C ILE A 35 -6.11 17.50 7.65
N THR A 36 -7.16 17.88 6.92
CA THR A 36 -7.87 19.16 7.14
C THR A 36 -8.56 19.16 8.50
N VAL A 37 -9.29 18.10 8.85
CA VAL A 37 -10.00 17.99 10.13
C VAL A 37 -9.02 17.95 11.30
N VAL A 38 -7.94 17.16 11.19
CA VAL A 38 -6.93 17.03 12.25
C VAL A 38 -6.13 18.33 12.41
N ALA A 39 -5.70 18.95 11.30
CA ALA A 39 -4.92 20.18 11.37
C ALA A 39 -5.77 21.38 11.84
N LEU A 40 -6.98 21.56 11.31
CA LEU A 40 -7.86 22.66 11.73
C LEU A 40 -8.40 22.42 13.14
N GLY A 41 -8.84 21.20 13.46
CA GLY A 41 -9.31 20.85 14.80
C GLY A 41 -8.20 20.96 15.84
N GLY A 42 -7.03 20.39 15.54
CA GLY A 42 -5.86 20.48 16.41
C GLY A 42 -5.36 21.92 16.57
N GLY A 43 -5.30 22.69 15.49
CA GLY A 43 -4.96 24.11 15.51
C GLY A 43 -5.95 24.92 16.34
N TYR A 44 -7.26 24.75 16.11
CA TYR A 44 -8.28 25.47 16.86
C TYR A 44 -8.24 25.17 18.37
N LEU A 45 -8.03 23.91 18.75
CA LEU A 45 -8.08 23.48 20.16
C LEU A 45 -6.77 23.70 20.91
N PHE A 46 -5.61 23.47 20.28
CA PHE A 46 -4.33 23.36 20.97
C PHE A 46 -3.30 24.40 20.56
N TRP A 47 -3.53 25.22 19.51
CA TRP A 47 -2.51 26.14 19.00
C TRP A 47 -1.96 27.08 20.07
N THR A 48 -2.82 27.85 20.72
CA THR A 48 -2.40 28.84 21.73
C THR A 48 -1.69 28.16 22.91
N THR A 49 -2.25 27.05 23.40
CA THR A 49 -1.65 26.29 24.50
C THR A 49 -0.30 25.69 24.14
N ALA A 50 -0.15 25.14 22.93
CA ALA A 50 1.11 24.57 22.47
C ALA A 50 2.18 25.65 22.28
N VAL A 51 1.84 26.77 21.63
CA VAL A 51 2.79 27.88 21.42
C VAL A 51 3.25 28.48 22.74
N THR A 52 2.32 28.77 23.65
CA THR A 52 2.65 29.31 24.98
C THR A 52 3.49 28.34 25.81
N TRP A 53 3.17 27.04 25.77
CA TRP A 53 3.97 26.00 26.44
C TRP A 53 5.40 25.93 25.86
N THR A 54 5.53 25.91 24.54
CA THR A 54 6.84 25.90 23.87
C THR A 54 7.63 27.17 24.16
N GLN A 55 6.99 28.34 24.14
CA GLN A 55 7.62 29.61 24.49
C GLN A 55 8.12 29.60 25.93
N THR A 56 7.29 29.17 26.88
CA THR A 56 7.67 29.06 28.30
C THR A 56 8.84 28.08 28.47
N ALA A 57 8.84 26.96 27.75
CA ALA A 57 9.94 26.00 27.77
C ALA A 57 11.26 26.60 27.22
N LEU A 58 11.19 27.42 26.16
CA LEU A 58 12.36 28.13 25.60
C LEU A 58 12.91 29.20 26.55
N GLU A 59 12.03 29.93 27.24
CA GLU A 59 12.40 30.99 28.18
C GLU A 59 12.92 30.45 29.51
N SER A 60 12.36 29.35 30.00
CA SER A 60 12.77 28.72 31.26
C SER A 60 14.10 27.96 31.19
N SER A 61 14.63 27.72 29.98
CA SER A 61 15.87 26.97 29.78
C SER A 61 17.11 27.83 30.02
N THR A 62 17.87 27.53 31.08
CA THR A 62 19.06 28.28 31.52
C THR A 62 20.13 28.43 30.43
N TRP A 63 20.38 27.37 29.65
CA TRP A 63 21.37 27.41 28.57
C TRP A 63 20.93 28.29 27.40
N LEU A 64 19.64 28.27 27.06
CA LEU A 64 19.10 29.11 26.00
C LEU A 64 19.05 30.58 26.44
N GLY A 65 18.82 30.86 27.72
CA GLY A 65 18.90 32.22 28.28
C GLY A 65 20.26 32.89 28.04
N LEU A 66 21.37 32.16 28.18
CA LEU A 66 22.72 32.65 27.86
C LEU A 66 22.87 32.99 26.36
N LEU A 67 22.33 32.14 25.49
CA LEU A 67 22.32 32.34 24.04
C LEU A 67 21.47 33.57 23.66
N TRP A 68 20.27 33.70 24.22
CA TRP A 68 19.38 34.84 23.98
C TRP A 68 20.00 36.15 24.44
N GLY A 69 20.63 36.16 25.62
CA GLY A 69 21.32 37.35 26.13
C GLY A 69 22.52 37.76 25.26
N TRP A 70 23.28 36.81 24.73
CA TRP A 70 24.34 37.11 23.76
C TRP A 70 23.78 37.71 22.46
N LEU A 71 22.69 37.14 21.94
CA LEU A 71 22.06 37.56 20.69
C LEU A 71 21.37 38.93 20.82
N HIS A 72 20.83 39.24 21.99
CA HIS A 72 20.28 40.55 22.33
C HIS A 72 21.32 41.66 22.15
N ASN A 73 22.60 41.39 22.48
CA ASN A 73 23.69 42.35 22.25
C ASN A 73 23.95 42.65 20.77
N PHE A 74 23.47 41.81 19.85
CA PHE A 74 23.50 42.04 18.40
C PHE A 74 22.20 42.68 17.85
N GLY A 75 21.30 43.13 18.74
CA GLY A 75 20.04 43.80 18.38
C GLY A 75 18.89 42.86 18.02
N VAL A 76 18.98 41.60 18.45
CA VAL A 76 18.01 40.56 18.11
C VAL A 76 17.18 40.18 19.34
N ASP A 77 15.92 40.64 19.34
CA ASP A 77 15.04 40.59 20.50
C ASP A 77 13.90 39.58 20.33
N ASN A 78 13.40 39.04 21.45
CA ASN A 78 12.19 38.22 21.52
C ASN A 78 12.18 36.96 20.62
N LEU A 79 13.34 36.33 20.39
CA LEU A 79 13.44 35.09 19.61
C LEU A 79 12.48 33.97 20.06
N PRO A 80 12.31 33.71 21.37
CA PRO A 80 11.40 32.65 21.82
C PRO A 80 9.98 32.83 21.30
N VAL A 81 9.49 34.07 21.23
CA VAL A 81 8.16 34.41 20.70
C VAL A 81 8.03 34.06 19.22
N ALA A 82 9.07 34.35 18.42
CA ALA A 82 9.08 34.05 17.00
C ALA A 82 9.34 32.56 16.70
N LEU A 83 10.17 31.90 17.51
CA LEU A 83 10.56 30.50 17.32
C LEU A 83 9.50 29.50 17.80
N ALA A 84 8.78 29.81 18.87
CA ALA A 84 7.77 28.91 19.43
C ALA A 84 6.75 28.39 18.40
N PRO A 85 6.07 29.23 17.59
CA PRO A 85 5.13 28.75 16.58
C PRO A 85 5.80 27.91 15.49
N LEU A 86 7.05 28.22 15.11
CA LEU A 86 7.81 27.44 14.13
C LEU A 86 8.15 26.04 14.66
N LEU A 87 8.56 25.94 15.92
CA LEU A 87 8.86 24.65 16.56
C LEU A 87 7.60 23.81 16.76
N VAL A 88 6.48 24.42 17.15
CA VAL A 88 5.18 23.75 17.22
C VAL A 88 4.79 23.21 15.84
N LEU A 89 4.93 24.02 14.78
CA LEU A 89 4.64 23.57 13.42
C LEU A 89 5.56 22.44 12.98
N MET A 90 6.86 22.54 13.26
CA MET A 90 7.87 21.52 12.92
C MET A 90 7.61 20.19 13.64
N GLY A 91 7.11 20.21 14.88
CA GLY A 91 6.75 19.00 15.63
C GLY A 91 5.36 18.45 15.28
N ALA A 92 4.37 19.32 15.12
CA ALA A 92 2.99 18.91 14.84
C ALA A 92 2.83 18.34 13.42
N THR A 93 3.48 18.94 12.42
CA THR A 93 3.37 18.51 11.02
C THR A 93 3.69 17.02 10.81
N PRO A 94 4.87 16.49 11.22
CA PRO A 94 5.16 15.07 11.04
C PRO A 94 4.22 14.18 11.84
N LEU A 95 3.80 14.59 13.03
CA LEU A 95 2.85 13.83 13.85
C LEU A 95 1.48 13.71 13.15
N ILE A 96 0.96 14.81 12.62
CA ILE A 96 -0.29 14.85 11.86
C ILE A 96 -0.17 13.95 10.63
N VAL A 97 0.94 14.03 9.89
CA VAL A 97 1.20 13.18 8.71
C VAL A 97 1.21 11.70 9.12
N ILE A 98 1.89 11.33 10.20
CA ILE A 98 1.93 9.95 10.69
C ILE A 98 0.53 9.45 11.03
N VAL A 99 -0.24 10.22 11.81
CA VAL A 99 -1.64 9.87 12.15
C VAL A 99 -2.49 9.70 10.89
N CYS A 100 -2.32 10.60 9.92
CA CYS A 100 -3.07 10.54 8.67
C CYS A 100 -2.73 9.31 7.83
N VAL A 101 -1.43 9.02 7.66
CA VAL A 101 -0.96 7.85 6.91
C VAL A 101 -1.42 6.55 7.59
N LEU A 102 -1.35 6.48 8.92
CA LEU A 102 -1.84 5.31 9.67
C LEU A 102 -3.34 5.11 9.49
N ALA A 103 -4.14 6.18 9.61
CA ALA A 103 -5.59 6.11 9.41
C ALA A 103 -5.93 5.69 7.96
N VAL A 104 -5.24 6.24 6.96
CA VAL A 104 -5.43 5.84 5.55
C VAL A 104 -5.06 4.39 5.34
N ALA A 105 -3.95 3.92 5.90
CA ALA A 105 -3.55 2.52 5.80
C ALA A 105 -4.62 1.58 6.40
N VAL A 106 -5.21 1.94 7.54
CA VAL A 106 -6.24 1.14 8.22
C VAL A 106 -7.61 1.21 7.51
N LEU A 107 -7.96 2.35 6.92
CA LEU A 107 -9.29 2.56 6.32
C LEU A 107 -9.33 2.21 4.82
N MET A 108 -8.32 2.66 4.06
CA MET A 108 -8.33 2.62 2.60
C MET A 108 -7.87 1.28 2.04
N ALA A 109 -6.77 0.72 2.56
CA ALA A 109 -6.23 -0.55 2.07
C ALA A 109 -7.26 -1.71 2.13
N PRO A 110 -7.96 -1.96 3.26
CA PRO A 110 -8.98 -3.01 3.29
C PRO A 110 -10.21 -2.67 2.44
N ALA A 111 -10.60 -1.40 2.33
CA ALA A 111 -11.71 -0.98 1.47
C ALA A 111 -11.43 -1.28 -0.02
N ILE A 112 -10.19 -1.07 -0.47
CA ILE A 112 -9.76 -1.40 -1.82
C ILE A 112 -9.77 -2.91 -2.06
N VAL A 113 -9.17 -3.68 -1.15
CA VAL A 113 -9.11 -5.15 -1.26
C VAL A 113 -10.51 -5.76 -1.29
N THR A 114 -11.40 -5.32 -0.40
CA THR A 114 -12.79 -5.80 -0.34
C THR A 114 -13.59 -5.44 -1.60
N LEU A 115 -13.40 -4.23 -2.15
CA LEU A 115 -14.03 -3.81 -3.40
C LEU A 115 -13.61 -4.70 -4.58
N VAL A 116 -12.32 -5.02 -4.70
CA VAL A 116 -11.82 -5.91 -5.75
C VAL A 116 -12.28 -7.35 -5.54
N ALA A 117 -12.23 -7.83 -4.30
CA ALA A 117 -12.66 -9.18 -3.94
C ALA A 117 -14.14 -9.41 -4.24
N GLN A 118 -15.01 -8.45 -3.89
CA GLN A 118 -16.45 -8.55 -4.13
C GLN A 118 -16.82 -8.48 -5.62
N ARG A 119 -16.11 -7.67 -6.43
CA ARG A 119 -16.46 -7.51 -7.85
C ARG A 119 -15.88 -8.58 -8.77
N ARG A 120 -14.62 -8.99 -8.57
CA ARG A 120 -13.92 -9.87 -9.52
C ARG A 120 -13.69 -11.28 -8.99
N PHE A 121 -13.50 -11.42 -7.68
CA PHE A 121 -13.13 -12.69 -7.05
C PHE A 121 -14.19 -13.17 -6.07
N ALA A 122 -15.47 -12.87 -6.34
CA ALA A 122 -16.59 -13.22 -5.44
C ALA A 122 -16.67 -14.73 -5.16
N GLN A 123 -16.27 -15.56 -6.12
CA GLN A 123 -16.24 -17.02 -5.99
C GLN A 123 -14.97 -17.57 -5.30
N LEU A 124 -13.97 -16.72 -5.02
CA LEU A 124 -12.72 -17.15 -4.43
C LEU A 124 -12.89 -17.32 -2.92
N GLN A 125 -12.82 -18.57 -2.45
CA GLN A 125 -13.02 -18.90 -1.04
C GLN A 125 -12.03 -18.16 -0.14
N ARG A 126 -12.53 -17.42 0.85
CA ARG A 126 -11.74 -16.71 1.86
C ARG A 126 -11.22 -17.71 2.90
N LYS A 127 -9.98 -18.18 2.75
CA LYS A 127 -9.34 -19.10 3.71
C LYS A 127 -8.83 -18.39 4.99
N ARG A 128 -8.94 -17.04 5.09
CA ARG A 128 -8.57 -16.20 6.25
C ARG A 128 -7.23 -16.60 6.90
N GLY A 129 -6.20 -16.81 6.07
CA GLY A 129 -4.90 -17.35 6.53
C GLY A 129 -4.01 -16.37 7.29
N GLY A 130 -4.40 -15.09 7.39
CA GLY A 130 -3.71 -14.05 8.16
C GLY A 130 -4.66 -13.27 9.07
N SER A 131 -4.25 -13.06 10.32
CA SER A 131 -4.90 -12.14 11.26
C SER A 131 -4.32 -10.73 11.11
N PHE A 132 -5.08 -9.69 11.48
CA PHE A 132 -4.60 -8.30 11.54
C PHE A 132 -3.30 -8.19 12.34
N LEU A 133 -3.20 -8.91 13.47
CA LEU A 133 -1.99 -8.96 14.29
C LEU A 133 -0.80 -9.55 13.51
N ALA A 134 -1.05 -10.54 12.64
CA ALA A 134 -0.02 -11.12 11.79
C ALA A 134 0.45 -10.13 10.70
N SER A 135 -0.44 -9.30 10.14
CA SER A 135 -0.05 -8.20 9.25
C SER A 135 0.81 -7.17 9.98
N VAL A 136 0.44 -6.79 11.20
CA VAL A 136 1.21 -5.82 12.00
C VAL A 136 2.61 -6.35 12.32
N LEU A 137 2.73 -7.57 12.86
CA LEU A 137 4.05 -8.16 13.14
C LEU A 137 4.88 -8.35 11.86
N TRP A 138 4.24 -8.75 10.76
CA TRP A 138 4.93 -8.92 9.49
C TRP A 138 5.45 -7.60 8.92
N SER A 139 4.63 -6.54 8.98
CA SER A 139 5.00 -5.20 8.55
C SER A 139 6.12 -4.63 9.42
N LEU A 140 6.03 -4.80 10.75
CA LEU A 140 7.07 -4.36 11.68
C LEU A 140 8.39 -5.11 11.44
N GLY A 141 8.34 -6.44 11.30
CA GLY A 141 9.52 -7.26 10.99
C GLY A 141 10.14 -6.90 9.63
N SER A 142 9.31 -6.61 8.63
CA SER A 142 9.78 -6.17 7.31
C SER A 142 10.39 -4.76 7.37
N THR A 143 9.82 -3.86 8.18
CA THR A 143 10.34 -2.50 8.39
C THR A 143 11.70 -2.55 9.09
N ILE A 144 11.84 -3.36 10.16
CA ILE A 144 13.12 -3.56 10.84
C ILE A 144 14.16 -4.16 9.88
N ALA A 145 13.79 -5.17 9.08
CA ALA A 145 14.67 -5.75 8.09
C ALA A 145 15.10 -4.72 7.02
N ALA A 146 14.18 -3.85 6.58
CA ALA A 146 14.48 -2.77 5.65
C ALA A 146 15.40 -1.71 6.26
N LEU A 147 15.22 -1.36 7.54
CA LEU A 147 16.13 -0.45 8.27
C LEU A 147 17.54 -1.04 8.39
N ILE A 148 17.64 -2.33 8.74
CA ILE A 148 18.93 -3.04 8.77
C ILE A 148 19.56 -3.02 7.37
N ALA A 149 18.80 -3.35 6.32
CA ALA A 149 19.29 -3.31 4.95
C ALA A 149 19.74 -1.89 4.55
N LEU A 150 19.04 -0.85 4.97
CA LEU A 150 19.39 0.55 4.70
C LEU A 150 20.71 0.93 5.37
N VAL A 151 20.89 0.60 6.65
CA VAL A 151 22.13 0.84 7.40
C VAL A 151 23.29 0.08 6.77
N LEU A 152 23.09 -1.21 6.45
CA LEU A 152 24.10 -2.02 5.76
C LEU A 152 24.40 -1.53 4.34
N SER A 153 23.47 -0.81 3.70
CA SER A 153 23.70 -0.23 2.37
C SER A 153 24.51 1.06 2.39
N MET A 154 24.60 1.77 3.53
CA MET A 154 25.31 3.05 3.60
C MET A 154 26.76 3.01 3.10
N PRO A 155 27.58 2.01 3.44
CA PRO A 155 28.95 1.92 2.90
C PRO A 155 28.98 1.77 1.37
N LEU A 156 27.97 1.10 0.80
CA LEU A 156 27.87 0.87 -0.65
C LEU A 156 27.43 2.14 -1.40
N TRP A 157 26.89 3.15 -0.72
CA TRP A 157 26.45 4.40 -1.35
C TRP A 157 27.62 5.25 -1.88
N LEU A 158 28.86 4.97 -1.41
CA LEU A 158 30.06 5.66 -1.90
C LEU A 158 30.31 5.40 -3.40
N VAL A 159 29.73 4.33 -3.95
CA VAL A 159 29.78 4.00 -5.37
C VAL A 159 28.57 4.64 -6.07
N PRO A 160 28.75 5.68 -6.92
CA PRO A 160 27.64 6.48 -7.47
C PRO A 160 26.54 5.69 -8.21
N PRO A 161 26.83 4.60 -8.95
CA PRO A 161 25.78 3.76 -9.52
C PRO A 161 24.90 3.04 -8.47
N LEU A 162 25.49 2.63 -7.35
CA LEU A 162 24.80 1.81 -6.34
C LEU A 162 23.81 2.62 -5.50
N VAL A 163 24.12 3.89 -5.20
CA VAL A 163 23.20 4.77 -4.44
C VAL A 163 21.90 5.05 -5.20
N LEU A 164 21.89 4.96 -6.54
CA LEU A 164 20.69 5.11 -7.34
C LEU A 164 19.83 3.84 -7.40
N ILE A 165 20.43 2.67 -7.16
CA ILE A 165 19.75 1.36 -7.31
C ILE A 165 19.30 0.82 -5.95
N LEU A 166 20.16 0.89 -4.92
CA LEU A 166 19.91 0.26 -3.63
C LEU A 166 18.69 0.84 -2.90
N PRO A 167 18.52 2.16 -2.75
CA PRO A 167 17.36 2.70 -2.02
C PRO A 167 16.03 2.35 -2.69
N PRO A 168 15.82 2.51 -4.02
CA PRO A 168 14.60 2.05 -4.67
C PRO A 168 14.38 0.54 -4.56
N LEU A 169 15.44 -0.27 -4.57
CA LEU A 169 15.34 -1.72 -4.41
C LEU A 169 14.88 -2.11 -3.01
N ILE A 170 15.45 -1.50 -1.96
CA ILE A 170 15.06 -1.73 -0.56
C ILE A 170 13.62 -1.27 -0.33
N TRP A 171 13.27 -0.09 -0.85
CA TRP A 171 11.90 0.44 -0.76
C TRP A 171 10.89 -0.42 -1.50
N GLY A 172 11.21 -0.82 -2.73
CA GLY A 172 10.37 -1.72 -3.52
C GLY A 172 10.23 -3.09 -2.85
N TRP A 173 11.31 -3.58 -2.23
CA TRP A 173 11.30 -4.81 -1.44
C TRP A 173 10.36 -4.74 -0.25
N LEU A 174 10.44 -3.66 0.54
CA LEU A 174 9.55 -3.42 1.66
C LEU A 174 8.09 -3.31 1.20
N THR A 175 7.85 -2.51 0.16
CA THR A 175 6.51 -2.25 -0.38
C THR A 175 5.85 -3.55 -0.83
N TYR A 176 6.54 -4.40 -1.61
CA TYR A 176 5.93 -5.65 -2.03
C TYR A 176 5.68 -6.60 -0.85
N ARG A 177 6.58 -6.65 0.16
CA ARG A 177 6.41 -7.55 1.30
C ARG A 177 5.19 -7.21 2.14
N VAL A 178 4.93 -5.92 2.33
CA VAL A 178 3.76 -5.44 3.09
C VAL A 178 2.50 -5.60 2.23
N MET A 179 2.47 -5.01 1.03
CA MET A 179 1.27 -4.95 0.20
C MET A 179 0.83 -6.33 -0.32
N ALA A 180 1.76 -7.19 -0.73
CA ALA A 180 1.40 -8.54 -1.17
C ALA A 180 0.94 -9.43 -0.01
N PHE A 181 1.46 -9.20 1.20
CA PHE A 181 0.97 -9.90 2.39
C PHE A 181 -0.46 -9.46 2.70
N ASP A 182 -0.73 -8.16 2.72
CA ASP A 182 -2.06 -7.62 3.02
C ASP A 182 -3.10 -8.04 1.97
N ALA A 183 -2.74 -8.03 0.68
CA ALA A 183 -3.61 -8.52 -0.39
C ALA A 183 -3.95 -10.02 -0.27
N LEU A 184 -3.01 -10.84 0.20
CA LEU A 184 -3.19 -12.30 0.31
C LEU A 184 -3.75 -12.74 1.68
N ALA A 185 -3.61 -11.95 2.74
CA ALA A 185 -3.92 -12.35 4.11
C ALA A 185 -5.36 -12.83 4.30
N GLU A 186 -6.32 -12.19 3.62
CA GLU A 186 -7.74 -12.55 3.73
C GLU A 186 -8.11 -13.81 2.92
N HIS A 187 -7.44 -14.06 1.79
CA HIS A 187 -7.87 -15.06 0.81
C HIS A 187 -7.00 -16.31 0.77
N ALA A 188 -5.69 -16.19 0.98
CA ALA A 188 -4.73 -17.29 0.85
C ALA A 188 -4.45 -17.99 2.19
N SER A 189 -4.18 -19.29 2.13
CA SER A 189 -3.59 -20.02 3.26
C SER A 189 -2.09 -19.71 3.41
N LYS A 190 -1.50 -20.01 4.59
CA LYS A 190 -0.05 -19.87 4.83
C LYS A 190 0.82 -20.53 3.74
N PRO A 191 0.59 -21.82 3.35
CA PRO A 191 1.40 -22.45 2.30
C PRO A 191 1.15 -21.87 0.91
N GLU A 192 -0.08 -21.48 0.56
CA GLU A 192 -0.38 -20.79 -0.72
C GLU A 192 0.40 -19.47 -0.84
N ARG A 193 0.42 -18.67 0.23
CA ARG A 193 1.15 -17.40 0.24
C ARG A 193 2.65 -17.59 0.10
N GLN A 194 3.25 -18.54 0.82
CA GLN A 194 4.68 -18.81 0.69
C GLN A 194 5.07 -19.24 -0.72
N GLU A 195 4.24 -20.05 -1.36
CA GLU A 195 4.44 -20.49 -2.75
C GLU A 195 4.37 -19.32 -3.73
N ILE A 196 3.37 -18.45 -3.61
CA ILE A 196 3.23 -17.26 -4.47
C ILE A 196 4.43 -16.32 -4.31
N PHE A 197 4.88 -16.08 -3.07
CA PHE A 197 6.05 -15.25 -2.81
C PHE A 197 7.30 -15.80 -3.49
N LYS A 198 7.58 -17.11 -3.36
CA LYS A 198 8.71 -17.76 -4.02
C LYS A 198 8.58 -17.72 -5.55
N ARG A 199 7.40 -18.06 -6.06
CA ARG A 199 7.14 -18.19 -7.51
C ARG A 199 7.08 -16.84 -8.22
N HIS A 200 6.78 -15.73 -7.56
CA HIS A 200 6.63 -14.41 -8.19
C HIS A 200 7.49 -13.28 -7.58
N GLN A 201 8.53 -13.59 -6.80
CA GLN A 201 9.37 -12.58 -6.12
C GLN A 201 9.85 -11.44 -7.02
N LEU A 202 10.36 -11.74 -8.22
CA LEU A 202 10.88 -10.70 -9.12
C LEU A 202 9.78 -9.82 -9.70
N SER A 203 8.62 -10.41 -10.01
CA SER A 203 7.46 -9.64 -10.48
C SER A 203 6.93 -8.74 -9.37
N LEU A 204 6.78 -9.27 -8.15
CA LEU A 204 6.34 -8.49 -6.98
C LEU A 204 7.32 -7.37 -6.64
N LEU A 205 8.63 -7.64 -6.70
CA LEU A 205 9.67 -6.64 -6.51
C LEU A 205 9.59 -5.55 -7.58
N SER A 206 9.41 -5.92 -8.87
CA SER A 206 9.27 -4.93 -9.94
C SER A 206 8.05 -4.03 -9.76
N ILE A 207 6.90 -4.58 -9.37
CA ILE A 207 5.70 -3.79 -9.02
C ILE A 207 6.01 -2.84 -7.86
N GLY A 208 6.71 -3.34 -6.83
CA GLY A 208 7.10 -2.55 -5.66
C GLY A 208 8.04 -1.41 -6.00
N VAL A 209 9.08 -1.66 -6.80
CA VAL A 209 10.04 -0.64 -7.25
C VAL A 209 9.34 0.41 -8.11
N LEU A 210 8.53 0.00 -9.10
CA LEU A 210 7.77 0.93 -9.95
C LEU A 210 6.78 1.76 -9.13
N SER A 211 6.07 1.14 -8.19
CA SER A 211 5.17 1.84 -7.27
C SER A 211 5.93 2.82 -6.38
N GLY A 212 7.12 2.45 -5.89
CA GLY A 212 7.99 3.30 -5.09
C GLY A 212 8.45 4.53 -5.86
N PHE A 213 8.88 4.36 -7.12
CA PHE A 213 9.19 5.49 -8.00
C PHE A 213 7.98 6.38 -8.28
N LEU A 214 6.81 5.78 -8.50
CA LEU A 214 5.58 6.54 -8.67
C LEU A 214 5.22 7.32 -7.39
N GLY A 215 5.58 6.82 -6.22
CA GLY A 215 5.45 7.51 -4.93
C GLY A 215 6.26 8.81 -4.83
N ALA A 216 7.27 8.99 -5.68
CA ALA A 216 8.03 10.23 -5.80
C ALA A 216 7.35 11.28 -6.71
N ALA A 217 6.24 10.94 -7.39
CA ALA A 217 5.53 11.85 -8.30
C ALA A 217 5.10 13.18 -7.64
N PRO A 218 4.62 13.22 -6.38
CA PRO A 218 4.34 14.49 -5.71
C PRO A 218 5.55 15.40 -5.59
N GLY A 219 6.77 14.84 -5.58
CA GLY A 219 8.02 15.62 -5.58
C GLY A 219 8.14 16.55 -6.79
N ILE A 220 7.55 16.19 -7.94
CA ILE A 220 7.50 17.05 -9.13
C ILE A 220 6.61 18.27 -8.85
N VAL A 221 5.47 18.05 -8.18
CA VAL A 221 4.55 19.13 -7.76
C VAL A 221 5.26 20.06 -6.78
N TRP A 222 5.99 19.52 -5.81
CA TRP A 222 6.81 20.29 -4.87
C TRP A 222 7.90 21.11 -5.57
N ALA A 223 8.62 20.53 -6.52
CA ALA A 223 9.63 21.24 -7.32
C ALA A 223 9.01 22.41 -8.12
N SER A 224 7.78 22.24 -8.63
CA SER A 224 7.05 23.31 -9.32
C SER A 224 6.51 24.39 -8.37
N GLY A 225 6.24 24.07 -7.10
CA GLY A 225 5.71 25.01 -6.11
C GLY A 225 6.63 26.20 -5.81
N VAL A 226 7.95 26.03 -5.98
CA VAL A 226 8.94 27.12 -5.87
C VAL A 226 8.75 28.16 -6.98
N VAL A 227 8.33 27.73 -8.17
CA VAL A 227 8.07 28.60 -9.33
C VAL A 227 6.68 29.24 -9.24
N PHE A 228 5.72 28.57 -8.60
CA PHE A 228 4.33 29.00 -8.47
C PHE A 228 3.91 29.23 -7.01
N ALA A 229 4.63 30.11 -6.30
CA ALA A 229 4.37 30.41 -4.89
C ALA A 229 2.90 30.78 -4.60
N ALA A 230 2.25 31.52 -5.51
CA ALA A 230 0.83 31.87 -5.40
C ALA A 230 -0.12 30.65 -5.49
N ALA A 231 0.29 29.57 -6.15
CA ALA A 231 -0.49 28.35 -6.28
C ALA A 231 -0.26 27.35 -5.13
N PHE A 232 0.61 27.67 -4.17
CA PHE A 232 1.03 26.73 -3.11
C PHE A 232 -0.15 26.18 -2.31
N LEU A 233 -1.16 27.00 -2.01
CA LEU A 233 -2.39 26.59 -1.31
C LEU A 233 -3.19 25.52 -2.08
N VAL A 234 -3.08 25.49 -3.41
CA VAL A 234 -3.74 24.51 -4.27
C VAL A 234 -2.82 23.31 -4.55
N LEU A 235 -1.52 23.55 -4.74
CA LEU A 235 -0.53 22.51 -5.03
C LEU A 235 -0.32 21.54 -3.87
N VAL A 236 -0.38 21.99 -2.61
CA VAL A 236 -0.21 21.11 -1.44
C VAL A 236 -1.33 20.05 -1.37
N PRO A 237 -2.64 20.41 -1.40
CA PRO A 237 -3.71 19.43 -1.51
C PRO A 237 -3.59 18.51 -2.72
N ILE A 238 -3.19 19.04 -3.89
CA ILE A 238 -2.99 18.22 -5.09
C ILE A 238 -1.85 17.21 -4.88
N ALA A 239 -0.72 17.62 -4.31
CA ALA A 239 0.41 16.74 -4.04
C ALA A 239 0.03 15.62 -3.06
N ILE A 240 -0.69 15.96 -1.98
CA ILE A 240 -1.21 14.98 -1.02
C ILE A 240 -2.19 14.03 -1.71
N TRP A 241 -3.10 14.55 -2.53
CA TRP A 241 -4.05 13.73 -3.28
C TRP A 241 -3.36 12.77 -4.23
N ILE A 242 -2.38 13.23 -5.01
CA ILE A 242 -1.58 12.39 -5.91
C ILE A 242 -0.88 11.28 -5.11
N TYR A 243 -0.27 11.61 -3.96
CA TYR A 243 0.38 10.61 -3.11
C TYR A 243 -0.58 9.47 -2.74
N THR A 244 -1.82 9.82 -2.42
CA THR A 244 -2.84 8.86 -1.97
C THR A 244 -3.44 8.08 -3.13
N LEU A 245 -3.57 8.70 -4.31
CA LEU A 245 -3.94 8.02 -5.55
C LEU A 245 -2.88 6.99 -5.97
N VAL A 246 -1.60 7.33 -5.84
CA VAL A 246 -0.48 6.41 -6.10
C VAL A 246 -0.50 5.24 -5.12
N PHE A 247 -0.76 5.50 -3.84
CA PHE A 247 -0.94 4.45 -2.83
C PHE A 247 -2.10 3.52 -3.20
N ALA A 248 -3.25 4.09 -3.57
CA ALA A 248 -4.43 3.33 -4.00
C ALA A 248 -4.15 2.47 -5.24
N PHE A 249 -3.48 3.06 -6.22
CA PHE A 249 -3.05 2.40 -7.44
C PHE A 249 -2.12 1.22 -7.14
N SER A 250 -1.09 1.43 -6.31
CA SER A 250 -0.18 0.35 -5.91
C SER A 250 -0.91 -0.78 -5.20
N SER A 251 -1.82 -0.45 -4.27
CA SER A 251 -2.67 -1.43 -3.57
C SER A 251 -3.53 -2.24 -4.53
N LEU A 252 -4.18 -1.59 -5.50
CA LEU A 252 -4.97 -2.24 -6.55
C LEU A 252 -4.12 -3.16 -7.43
N TRP A 253 -2.94 -2.71 -7.81
CA TRP A 253 -2.04 -3.48 -8.67
C TRP A 253 -1.55 -4.75 -7.97
N PHE A 254 -1.10 -4.63 -6.72
CA PHE A 254 -0.74 -5.79 -5.89
C PHE A 254 -1.93 -6.72 -5.70
N THR A 255 -3.12 -6.19 -5.40
CA THR A 255 -4.33 -7.00 -5.20
C THR A 255 -4.70 -7.78 -6.46
N HIS A 256 -4.76 -7.13 -7.61
CA HIS A 256 -5.06 -7.80 -8.88
C HIS A 256 -4.01 -8.85 -9.25
N PHE A 257 -2.73 -8.55 -9.06
CA PHE A 257 -1.65 -9.49 -9.34
C PHE A 257 -1.74 -10.71 -8.41
N CYS A 258 -1.81 -10.49 -7.10
CA CYS A 258 -1.80 -11.53 -6.08
C CYS A 258 -3.04 -12.44 -6.14
N LEU A 259 -4.24 -11.87 -6.29
CA LEU A 259 -5.46 -12.67 -6.35
C LEU A 259 -5.57 -13.48 -7.65
N THR A 260 -5.09 -12.92 -8.78
CA THR A 260 -5.02 -13.69 -10.04
C THR A 260 -4.00 -14.83 -9.93
N ALA A 261 -2.83 -14.58 -9.34
CA ALA A 261 -1.83 -15.63 -9.09
C ALA A 261 -2.35 -16.72 -8.14
N LEU A 262 -3.12 -16.34 -7.12
CA LEU A 262 -3.78 -17.27 -6.20
C LEU A 262 -4.82 -18.14 -6.91
N GLN A 263 -5.65 -17.54 -7.76
CA GLN A 263 -6.63 -18.27 -8.55
C GLN A 263 -5.94 -19.30 -9.45
N GLN A 264 -4.90 -18.89 -10.20
CA GLN A 264 -4.13 -19.81 -11.06
C GLN A 264 -3.46 -20.94 -10.26
N LEU A 265 -2.97 -20.65 -9.04
CA LEU A 265 -2.38 -21.67 -8.18
C LEU A 265 -3.42 -22.71 -7.74
N ARG A 266 -4.64 -22.28 -7.41
CA ARG A 266 -5.74 -23.19 -7.02
C ARG A 266 -6.26 -24.01 -8.20
N GLU A 267 -6.38 -23.39 -9.37
CA GLU A 267 -6.72 -24.08 -10.62
C GLU A 267 -5.69 -25.19 -10.93
N GLN A 268 -4.40 -24.92 -10.78
CA GLN A 268 -3.33 -25.92 -10.95
C GLN A 268 -3.39 -27.05 -9.92
N ARG A 269 -3.90 -26.78 -8.71
CA ARG A 269 -4.09 -27.78 -7.65
C ARG A 269 -5.42 -28.55 -7.76
N GLY A 270 -6.26 -28.23 -8.75
CA GLY A 270 -7.59 -28.82 -8.88
C GLY A 270 -8.60 -28.34 -7.82
N GLU A 271 -8.26 -27.31 -7.04
CA GLU A 271 -9.15 -26.70 -6.03
C GLU A 271 -10.10 -25.68 -6.69
N ARG A 272 -10.86 -26.13 -7.70
CA ARG A 272 -11.80 -25.28 -8.44
C ARG A 272 -12.95 -24.85 -7.53
N PRO A 273 -13.42 -23.59 -7.61
CA PRO A 273 -14.57 -23.16 -6.81
C PRO A 273 -15.80 -24.04 -7.12
N PRO A 274 -16.67 -24.30 -6.12
CA PRO A 274 -17.84 -25.20 -6.24
C PRO A 274 -18.98 -24.70 -7.16
N GLY A 275 -18.69 -23.80 -8.10
CA GLY A 275 -19.64 -23.31 -9.13
C GLY A 275 -19.29 -23.73 -10.56
N ASP A 276 -18.11 -24.31 -10.78
CA ASP A 276 -17.62 -24.76 -12.08
C ASP A 276 -17.62 -26.31 -12.15
N THR A 277 -18.72 -26.94 -11.75
CA THR A 277 -18.97 -28.31 -12.20
C THR A 277 -19.35 -28.20 -13.67
N PRO A 278 -18.61 -28.78 -14.63
CA PRO A 278 -19.20 -29.04 -15.94
C PRO A 278 -20.45 -29.86 -15.66
N ALA A 279 -21.59 -29.43 -16.18
CA ALA A 279 -22.75 -30.31 -16.34
C ALA A 279 -22.35 -31.44 -17.30
N THR A 280 -21.59 -32.41 -16.81
CA THR A 280 -21.18 -33.61 -17.54
C THR A 280 -21.04 -34.75 -16.54
N ALA A 281 -22.16 -35.05 -15.92
CA ALA A 281 -22.53 -36.43 -15.62
C ALA A 281 -24.02 -36.53 -15.93
N ALA A 282 -24.37 -36.45 -17.22
CA ALA A 282 -25.58 -37.11 -17.66
C ALA A 282 -25.40 -38.60 -17.30
N PRO A 283 -26.32 -39.24 -16.56
CA PRO A 283 -26.26 -40.67 -16.36
C PRO A 283 -26.21 -41.32 -17.73
N ALA A 284 -25.18 -42.11 -18.01
CA ALA A 284 -25.15 -42.93 -19.20
C ALA A 284 -26.39 -43.81 -19.18
N THR A 285 -27.36 -43.50 -20.03
CA THR A 285 -28.48 -44.39 -20.33
C THR A 285 -27.88 -45.72 -20.77
N PRO A 286 -28.16 -46.85 -20.08
CA PRO A 286 -27.65 -48.13 -20.54
C PRO A 286 -28.27 -48.43 -21.91
N ALA A 287 -27.41 -48.66 -22.90
CA ALA A 287 -27.83 -49.03 -24.24
C ALA A 287 -28.68 -50.32 -24.18
N PRO A 288 -29.77 -50.43 -24.97
CA PRO A 288 -30.54 -51.66 -25.03
C PRO A 288 -29.67 -52.74 -25.69
N SER A 289 -29.38 -53.80 -24.95
CA SER A 289 -28.75 -55.02 -25.46
C SER A 289 -29.65 -55.65 -26.52
N LEU A 290 -29.20 -55.67 -27.77
CA LEU A 290 -29.81 -56.49 -28.83
C LEU A 290 -29.66 -57.97 -28.44
N PRO A 291 -30.73 -58.78 -28.49
CA PRO A 291 -30.63 -60.20 -28.20
C PRO A 291 -29.84 -60.92 -29.31
N SER A 292 -28.80 -61.63 -28.89
CA SER A 292 -27.98 -62.51 -29.72
C SER A 292 -28.85 -63.57 -30.40
N SER A 293 -28.96 -63.49 -31.72
CA SER A 293 -29.58 -64.51 -32.56
C SER A 293 -28.68 -65.74 -32.67
N SER A 294 -28.76 -66.62 -31.69
CA SER A 294 -28.22 -67.99 -31.78
C SER A 294 -28.78 -68.79 -30.61
N GLN A 295 -29.84 -69.57 -30.83
CA GLN A 295 -30.28 -70.75 -30.08
C GLN A 295 -31.73 -71.06 -30.53
N LEU A 296 -31.89 -71.83 -31.61
CA LEU A 296 -32.99 -72.77 -31.84
C LEU A 296 -32.74 -73.48 -33.18
N GLN A 297 -31.80 -74.41 -33.12
CA GLN A 297 -31.77 -75.59 -33.97
C GLN A 297 -32.33 -76.74 -33.11
N ASP A 298 -33.04 -77.67 -33.76
CA ASP A 298 -33.60 -78.94 -33.24
C ASP A 298 -34.95 -78.82 -32.53
N ASN A 299 -36.04 -79.54 -32.82
CA ASN A 299 -36.37 -80.74 -33.65
C ASN A 299 -37.89 -81.03 -33.38
N PRO A 300 -38.63 -81.96 -34.02
CA PRO A 300 -38.55 -82.59 -35.34
C PRO A 300 -39.67 -82.16 -36.33
#